data_AF-A0A929EPS6-F1
#
_entry.id   AF-A0A929EPS6-F1
#
_cell.length_a   1.000
_cell.length_b   1.000
_cell.length_c   1.000
_cell.angle_alpha   90.00
_cell.angle_beta   90.00
_cell.angle_gamma   90.00
#
_symmetry.space_group_name_H-M   'P 1'
#
loop_
_entity.id
_entity.type
_entity.pdbx_description
1 polymer ?
#
loop_
_entity_poly.entity_id
_entity_poly.type
_entity_poly.pdbx_seq_one_letter_code
_entity_poly.pdbx_strand_id
1 'polypeptide(L)'
;MSRRWRVLISLLVFSFTPVLVLTPLVYQEQWLATGIALFAVIVVVILTALWRSRSMTRPLQVMVDAVHQLAKGDFSARMNLVTGDERDLLAKAFNEMVPQLQDRMRMRRGLEMAQEVQQNLLPREIPDLPGLDIAATAVYCYETGGDYFDFFPCGEDCEGLGVVVGDVTGHGVAAALLMTTAR
;
A
#
# COMPACT_ATOMS: atom_id res chain seq x y z
N MET A 1 4.79 85.18 57.59
CA MET A 1 5.25 83.77 57.52
C MET A 1 4.85 83.16 56.18
N SER A 2 5.50 83.50 55.05
CA SER A 2 4.95 83.14 53.72
C SER A 2 5.94 82.92 52.57
N ARG A 3 7.25 83.14 52.75
CA ARG A 3 8.26 82.90 51.68
C ARG A 3 8.95 81.54 51.76
N ARG A 4 9.32 81.04 52.94
CA ARG A 4 10.01 79.73 53.12
C ARG A 4 9.19 78.53 52.62
N TRP A 5 7.87 78.55 52.83
CA TRP A 5 6.99 77.45 52.41
C TRP A 5 6.77 77.38 50.89
N ARG A 6 6.77 78.52 50.19
CA ARG A 6 6.59 78.56 48.73
C ARG A 6 7.76 77.93 47.97
N VAL A 7 8.99 78.11 48.47
CA VAL A 7 10.20 77.53 47.86
C VAL A 7 10.26 76.02 48.05
N LEU A 8 9.84 75.51 49.22
CA LEU A 8 9.77 74.08 49.48
C LEU A 8 8.73 73.39 48.60
N ILE A 9 7.57 74.03 48.38
CA ILE A 9 6.53 73.49 47.49
C ILE A 9 6.99 73.51 46.03
N SER A 10 7.65 74.58 45.56
CA SER A 10 8.15 74.62 44.17
C SER A 10 9.24 73.58 43.90
N LEU A 11 10.12 73.33 44.88
CA LEU A 11 11.17 72.30 44.77
C LEU A 11 10.61 70.88 44.76
N LEU A 12 9.56 70.61 45.55
CA LEU A 12 8.85 69.33 45.55
C LEU A 12 8.08 69.08 44.25
N VAL A 13 7.40 70.11 43.72
CA VAL A 13 6.70 70.00 42.43
C VAL A 13 7.70 69.76 41.31
N PHE A 14 8.81 70.51 41.27
CA PHE A 14 9.81 70.40 40.21
C PHE A 14 10.62 69.08 40.24
N SER A 15 10.76 68.42 41.39
CA SER A 15 11.42 67.11 41.48
C SER A 15 10.49 65.94 41.11
N PHE A 16 9.18 66.09 41.33
CA PHE A 16 8.18 65.06 41.00
C PHE A 16 7.62 65.16 39.57
N THR A 17 7.55 66.36 38.99
CA THR A 17 7.04 66.57 37.62
C THR A 17 7.80 65.80 36.53
N PRO A 18 9.14 65.66 36.53
CA PRO A 18 9.85 64.94 35.48
C PRO A 18 9.57 63.43 35.55
N VAL A 19 9.49 62.88 36.76
CA VAL A 19 9.25 61.44 37.00
C VAL A 19 7.84 61.04 36.58
N LEU A 20 6.84 61.88 36.86
CA LEU A 20 5.45 61.62 36.48
C LEU A 20 5.21 61.71 34.97
N VAL A 21 5.99 62.54 34.26
CA VAL A 21 5.87 62.74 32.80
C VAL A 21 6.68 61.71 32.02
N LEU A 22 7.83 61.25 32.54
CA LEU A 22 8.70 60.30 31.84
C LEU A 22 8.23 58.84 31.94
N THR A 23 7.56 58.46 33.03
CA THR A 23 7.03 57.10 33.20
C THR A 23 6.07 56.66 32.08
N PRO A 24 5.01 57.41 31.69
CA PRO A 24 4.12 56.99 30.60
C PRO A 24 4.82 56.91 29.24
N LEU A 25 5.82 57.78 28.98
CA LEU A 25 6.61 57.76 27.75
C LEU A 25 7.46 56.49 27.63
N VAL A 26 8.09 56.04 28.73
CA VAL A 26 8.89 54.81 28.74
C VAL A 26 8.01 53.56 28.70
N TYR A 27 6.84 53.57 29.35
CA TYR A 27 5.90 52.45 29.30
C TYR A 27 5.34 52.24 27.88
N GLN A 28 5.05 53.31 27.13
CA GLN A 28 4.46 53.21 25.79
C GLN A 28 5.38 52.49 24.78
N GLU A 29 6.69 52.72 24.84
CA GLU A 29 7.69 52.02 24.01
C GLU A 29 7.85 50.54 24.40
N GLN A 30 7.70 50.21 25.69
CA GLN A 30 7.85 48.84 26.19
C GLN A 30 6.67 47.91 25.81
N TRP A 31 5.44 48.42 25.75
CA TRP A 31 4.28 47.63 25.32
C TRP A 31 4.33 47.25 23.83
N LEU A 32 4.84 48.14 22.98
CA LEU A 32 5.02 47.86 21.56
C LEU A 32 6.09 46.79 21.34
N ALA A 33 7.23 46.90 22.03
CA ALA A 33 8.30 45.91 21.93
C ALA A 33 7.87 44.52 22.39
N THR A 34 7.15 44.42 23.53
CA THR A 34 6.63 43.14 24.03
C THR A 34 5.55 42.54 23.12
N GLY A 35 4.68 43.38 22.55
CA GLY A 35 3.68 42.96 21.57
C GLY A 35 4.30 42.40 20.28
N ILE A 36 5.30 43.08 19.72
CA ILE A 36 6.04 42.61 18.53
C ILE A 36 6.75 41.30 18.81
N ALA A 37 7.38 41.17 19.98
CA ALA A 37 8.07 39.93 20.37
C ALA A 37 7.09 38.74 20.48
N LEU A 38 5.94 38.93 21.13
CA LEU A 38 4.89 37.89 21.23
C LEU A 38 4.34 37.50 19.85
N PHE A 39 4.08 38.50 19.00
CA PHE A 39 3.63 38.24 17.63
C PHE A 39 4.68 37.46 16.83
N ALA A 40 5.95 37.84 16.93
CA ALA A 40 7.04 37.14 16.27
C ALA A 40 7.15 35.67 16.73
N VAL A 41 6.99 35.39 18.03
CA VAL A 41 6.95 34.02 18.56
C VAL A 41 5.79 33.23 17.98
N ILE A 42 4.57 33.79 17.95
CA ILE A 42 3.40 33.13 17.37
C ILE A 42 3.63 32.84 15.88
N VAL A 43 4.17 33.80 15.13
CA VAL A 43 4.51 33.63 13.72
C VAL A 43 5.52 32.51 13.53
N VAL A 44 6.58 32.44 14.33
CA VAL A 44 7.59 31.36 14.26
C VAL A 44 6.95 30.00 14.57
N VAL A 45 6.08 29.91 15.59
CA VAL A 45 5.37 28.68 15.92
C VAL A 45 4.47 28.24 14.76
N ILE A 46 3.70 29.15 14.16
CA ILE A 46 2.84 28.84 13.01
C ILE A 46 3.68 28.40 11.81
N LEU A 47 4.77 29.11 11.50
CA LEU A 47 5.65 28.77 10.38
C LEU A 47 6.28 27.39 10.55
N THR A 48 6.80 27.09 11.74
CA THR A 48 7.38 25.77 12.03
C THR A 48 6.33 24.66 12.04
N ALA A 49 5.11 24.93 12.52
CA ALA A 49 4.00 23.99 12.47
C ALA A 49 3.55 23.70 11.03
N LEU A 50 3.40 24.73 10.19
CA LEU A 50 3.04 24.56 8.78
C LEU A 50 4.13 23.84 7.98
N TRP A 51 5.40 24.14 8.27
CA TRP A 51 6.54 23.44 7.67
C TRP A 51 6.55 21.96 8.07
N ARG A 52 6.41 21.67 9.37
CA ARG A 52 6.35 20.29 9.89
C ARG A 52 5.13 19.52 9.41
N SER A 53 3.98 20.19 9.28
CA SER A 53 2.76 19.62 8.70
C SER A 53 3.01 19.13 7.28
N ARG A 54 3.59 19.97 6.42
CA ARG A 54 3.92 19.54 5.04
C ARG A 54 5.00 18.47 4.98
N SER A 55 5.95 18.50 5.91
CA SER A 55 7.02 17.49 6.02
C SER A 55 6.51 16.10 6.43
N MET A 56 5.33 16.01 7.05
CA MET A 56 4.76 14.75 7.51
C MET A 56 3.71 14.19 6.54
N THR A 57 2.88 15.06 5.96
CA THR A 57 1.75 14.61 5.11
C THR A 57 2.17 14.18 3.71
N ARG A 58 3.16 14.85 3.11
CA ARG A 58 3.59 14.53 1.73
C ARG A 58 4.13 13.11 1.55
N PRO A 59 5.04 12.60 2.41
CA PRO A 59 5.55 11.23 2.26
C PRO A 59 4.43 10.18 2.35
N LEU A 60 3.47 10.36 3.26
CA LEU A 60 2.34 9.42 3.40
C LEU A 60 1.46 9.37 2.15
N GLN A 61 1.24 10.51 1.47
CA GLN A 61 0.48 10.53 0.22
C GLN A 61 1.17 9.71 -0.87
N VAL A 62 2.49 9.85 -1.02
CA VAL A 62 3.28 9.06 -1.98
C VAL A 62 3.15 7.56 -1.70
N MET A 63 3.13 7.15 -0.43
CA MET A 63 2.97 5.74 -0.06
C MET A 63 1.57 5.21 -0.40
N VAL A 64 0.53 5.99 -0.08
CA VAL A 64 -0.86 5.62 -0.41
C VAL A 64 -1.05 5.53 -1.92
N ASP A 65 -0.48 6.45 -2.68
CA ASP A 65 -0.53 6.46 -4.14
C ASP A 65 0.20 5.25 -4.73
N ALA A 66 1.37 4.89 -4.21
CA ALA A 66 2.11 3.71 -4.64
C ALA A 66 1.34 2.41 -4.37
N VAL A 67 0.68 2.29 -3.21
CA VAL A 67 -0.20 1.15 -2.90
C VAL A 67 -1.42 1.13 -3.82
N HIS A 68 -2.02 2.28 -4.13
CA HIS A 68 -3.12 2.36 -5.09
C HIS A 68 -2.71 1.96 -6.50
N GLN A 69 -1.49 2.34 -6.94
CA GLN A 69 -0.94 1.91 -8.22
C GLN A 69 -0.74 0.39 -8.25
N LEU A 70 -0.17 -0.19 -7.18
CA LEU A 70 -0.03 -1.64 -7.04
C LEU A 70 -1.39 -2.36 -7.11
N ALA A 71 -2.42 -1.84 -6.43
CA ALA A 71 -3.76 -2.41 -6.45
C ALA A 71 -4.42 -2.39 -7.84
N LYS A 72 -4.04 -1.42 -8.70
CA LYS A 72 -4.44 -1.36 -10.12
C LYS A 72 -3.62 -2.31 -11.02
N GLY A 73 -2.66 -3.05 -10.46
CA GLY A 73 -1.82 -4.00 -11.18
C GLY A 73 -0.48 -3.43 -11.66
N ASP A 74 -0.11 -2.22 -11.24
CA ASP A 74 1.22 -1.67 -11.55
C ASP A 74 2.27 -2.11 -10.51
N PHE A 75 3.01 -3.16 -10.85
CA PHE A 75 4.10 -3.71 -10.04
C PHE A 75 5.44 -2.98 -10.26
N SER A 76 5.49 -1.97 -11.13
CA SER A 76 6.70 -1.18 -11.40
C SER A 76 6.90 -0.06 -10.39
N ALA A 77 5.84 0.34 -9.67
CA ALA A 77 5.90 1.35 -8.63
C ALA A 77 6.97 1.03 -7.57
N ARG A 78 7.76 2.04 -7.20
CA ARG A 78 8.80 1.97 -6.17
C ARG A 78 8.68 3.16 -5.24
N MET A 79 8.79 2.90 -3.94
CA MET A 79 8.83 3.95 -2.93
C MET A 79 10.29 4.32 -2.63
N ASN A 80 10.79 5.36 -3.30
CA ASN A 80 12.12 5.92 -3.04
C ASN A 80 12.00 7.12 -2.09
N LEU A 81 11.63 6.84 -0.85
CA LEU A 81 11.53 7.83 0.22
C LEU A 81 12.78 7.74 1.10
N VAL A 82 13.37 8.90 1.41
CA VAL A 82 14.45 9.06 2.39
C VAL A 82 13.98 10.09 3.40
N THR A 83 13.43 9.59 4.51
CA THR A 83 12.76 10.36 5.56
C THR A 83 13.62 10.38 6.83
N GLY A 84 14.52 9.40 6.99
CA GLY A 84 15.40 9.23 8.15
C GLY A 84 14.69 8.66 9.38
N ASP A 85 13.48 8.13 9.22
CA ASP A 85 12.62 7.60 10.28
C ASP A 85 12.05 6.21 9.92
N GLU A 86 11.09 5.71 10.69
CA GLU A 86 10.48 4.38 10.49
C GLU A 86 9.78 4.21 9.13
N ARG A 87 9.47 5.29 8.42
CA ARG A 87 8.84 5.22 7.09
C ARG A 87 9.77 4.68 6.03
N ASP A 88 11.08 4.86 6.21
CA ASP A 88 12.07 4.30 5.30
C ASP A 88 12.06 2.76 5.38
N LEU A 89 11.76 2.21 6.55
CA LEU A 89 11.58 0.76 6.72
C LEU A 89 10.32 0.28 5.98
N LEU A 90 9.21 1.01 6.09
CA LEU A 90 7.98 0.69 5.35
C LEU A 90 8.19 0.78 3.83
N ALA A 91 8.91 1.80 3.36
CA ALA A 91 9.26 1.94 1.95
C ALA A 91 10.12 0.77 1.44
N LYS A 92 11.12 0.34 2.22
CA LYS A 92 11.95 -0.84 1.91
C LYS A 92 11.13 -2.13 1.89
N ALA A 93 10.34 -2.38 2.93
CA ALA A 93 9.50 -3.58 3.03
C ALA A 93 8.52 -3.69 1.85
N PHE A 94 7.93 -2.57 1.44
CA PHE A 94 7.10 -2.53 0.24
C PHE A 94 7.88 -2.86 -1.04
N ASN A 95 9.05 -2.24 -1.24
CA ASN A 95 9.88 -2.48 -2.42
C ASN A 95 10.38 -3.93 -2.51
N GLU A 96 10.55 -4.62 -1.37
CA GLU A 96 10.89 -6.05 -1.30
C GLU A 96 9.68 -6.96 -1.56
N MET A 97 8.49 -6.58 -1.06
CA MET A 97 7.28 -7.38 -1.19
C MET A 97 6.68 -7.35 -2.60
N VAL A 98 6.66 -6.18 -3.27
CA VAL A 98 6.05 -6.00 -4.60
C VAL A 98 6.54 -7.02 -5.65
N PRO A 99 7.85 -7.24 -5.86
CA PRO A 99 8.32 -8.22 -6.83
C PRO A 99 7.91 -9.65 -6.46
N GLN A 100 7.96 -10.02 -5.17
CA GLN A 100 7.53 -11.35 -4.72
C GLN A 100 6.04 -11.59 -4.97
N LEU A 101 5.21 -10.57 -4.78
CA LEU A 101 3.78 -10.65 -5.08
C LEU A 101 3.54 -10.80 -6.58
N GLN A 102 4.27 -10.04 -7.41
CA GLN A 102 4.18 -10.13 -8.87
C GLN A 102 4.53 -11.54 -9.36
N ASP A 103 5.61 -12.13 -8.85
CA ASP A 103 6.06 -13.46 -9.24
C ASP A 103 5.07 -14.55 -8.81
N ARG A 104 4.54 -14.47 -7.58
CA ARG A 104 3.48 -15.37 -7.11
C ARG A 104 2.23 -15.29 -8.00
N MET A 105 1.81 -14.09 -8.39
CA MET A 105 0.66 -13.95 -9.29
C MET A 105 0.94 -14.48 -10.70
N ARG A 106 2.14 -14.25 -11.25
CA ARG A 106 2.52 -14.81 -12.55
C ARG A 106 2.53 -16.33 -12.52
N MET A 107 3.11 -16.91 -11.47
CA MET A 107 3.12 -18.36 -11.27
C MET A 107 1.70 -18.89 -11.22
N ARG A 108 0.84 -18.32 -10.37
CA ARG A 108 -0.57 -18.73 -10.23
C ARG A 108 -1.33 -18.66 -11.56
N ARG A 109 -1.19 -17.59 -12.34
CA ARG A 109 -1.82 -17.51 -13.68
C ARG A 109 -1.28 -18.58 -14.62
N GLY A 110 0.00 -18.89 -14.55
CA GLY A 110 0.59 -20.01 -15.29
C GLY A 110 -0.05 -21.35 -14.94
N LEU A 111 -0.31 -21.59 -13.65
CA LEU A 111 -1.03 -22.77 -13.17
C LEU A 111 -2.46 -22.82 -13.69
N GLU A 112 -3.21 -21.71 -13.58
CA GLU A 112 -4.59 -21.60 -14.05
C GLU A 112 -4.70 -21.87 -15.56
N MET A 113 -3.77 -21.35 -16.37
CA MET A 113 -3.72 -21.65 -17.80
C MET A 113 -3.37 -23.12 -18.09
N ALA A 114 -2.41 -23.70 -17.35
CA ALA A 114 -2.08 -25.11 -17.50
C ALA A 114 -3.28 -26.02 -17.16
N GLN A 115 -4.07 -25.64 -16.14
CA GLN A 115 -5.32 -26.31 -15.78
C GLN A 115 -6.33 -26.30 -16.93
N GLU A 116 -6.53 -25.14 -17.56
CA GLU A 116 -7.46 -24.98 -18.68
C GLU A 116 -7.03 -25.85 -19.88
N VAL A 117 -5.73 -25.90 -20.18
CA VAL A 117 -5.20 -26.78 -21.21
C VAL A 117 -5.45 -28.26 -20.87
N GLN A 118 -5.17 -28.67 -19.63
CA GLN A 118 -5.38 -30.05 -19.18
C GLN A 118 -6.86 -30.46 -19.28
N GLN A 119 -7.79 -29.58 -18.90
CA GLN A 119 -9.23 -29.82 -19.03
C GLN A 119 -9.67 -29.94 -20.49
N ASN A 120 -9.06 -29.17 -21.40
CA ASN A 120 -9.35 -29.24 -22.83
C ASN A 120 -8.80 -30.50 -23.50
N LEU A 121 -7.86 -31.21 -22.87
CA LEU A 121 -7.35 -32.49 -23.36
C LEU A 121 -8.26 -33.67 -23.02
N LEU A 122 -9.17 -33.52 -22.05
CA LEU A 122 -10.12 -34.57 -21.70
C LEU A 122 -11.19 -34.73 -22.81
N PRO A 123 -11.71 -35.96 -23.02
CA PRO A 123 -12.78 -36.22 -23.98
C PRO A 123 -14.01 -35.37 -23.67
N ARG A 124 -14.43 -34.55 -24.64
CA ARG A 124 -15.65 -33.72 -24.53
C ARG A 124 -16.92 -34.48 -24.91
N GLU A 125 -16.79 -35.47 -25.77
CA GLU A 125 -17.89 -36.29 -26.25
C GLU A 125 -17.70 -37.72 -25.74
N ILE A 126 -18.79 -38.25 -25.17
CA ILE A 126 -18.84 -39.63 -24.73
C ILE A 126 -19.31 -40.47 -25.92
N PRO A 127 -18.61 -41.54 -26.30
CA PRO A 127 -19.02 -42.39 -27.41
C PRO A 127 -20.36 -43.07 -27.11
N ASP A 128 -21.27 -43.04 -28.08
CA ASP A 128 -22.56 -43.71 -28.01
C ASP A 128 -22.41 -45.16 -28.51
N LEU A 129 -22.62 -46.12 -27.61
CA LEU A 129 -22.48 -47.55 -27.90
C LEU A 129 -23.77 -48.29 -27.53
N PRO A 130 -24.35 -49.07 -28.47
CA PRO A 130 -25.59 -49.81 -28.21
C PRO A 130 -25.47 -50.73 -26.99
N GLY A 131 -26.29 -50.47 -25.97
CA GLY A 131 -26.33 -51.28 -24.74
C GLY A 131 -25.41 -50.82 -23.60
N LEU A 132 -24.67 -49.72 -23.76
CA LEU A 132 -23.88 -49.10 -22.69
C LEU A 132 -24.31 -47.66 -22.43
N ASP A 133 -24.55 -47.30 -21.17
CA ASP A 133 -24.76 -45.92 -20.73
C ASP A 133 -23.50 -45.43 -20.01
N ILE A 134 -22.78 -44.49 -20.62
CA ILE A 134 -21.45 -44.05 -20.18
C ILE A 134 -21.54 -42.59 -19.72
N ALA A 135 -20.98 -42.31 -18.54
CA ALA A 135 -20.79 -40.97 -18.02
C ALA A 135 -19.38 -40.82 -17.46
N ALA A 136 -18.71 -39.70 -17.76
CA ALA A 136 -17.38 -39.40 -17.23
C ALA A 136 -17.27 -37.94 -16.79
N THR A 137 -16.60 -37.70 -15.66
CA THR A 137 -16.28 -36.37 -15.16
C THR A 137 -14.96 -36.43 -14.40
N ALA A 138 -14.14 -35.39 -14.53
CA ALA A 138 -12.95 -35.20 -13.72
C ALA A 138 -13.14 -33.93 -12.88
N VAL A 139 -13.08 -34.06 -11.55
CA VAL A 139 -13.22 -32.93 -10.61
C VAL A 139 -11.92 -32.79 -9.83
N TYR A 140 -11.22 -31.68 -10.06
CA TYR A 140 -9.91 -31.43 -9.46
C TYR A 140 -10.01 -30.71 -8.10
N CYS A 141 -9.15 -31.10 -7.15
CA CYS A 141 -9.11 -30.51 -5.81
C CYS A 141 -8.35 -29.16 -5.71
N TYR A 142 -7.46 -28.86 -6.65
CA TYR A 142 -6.58 -27.66 -6.66
C TYR A 142 -6.41 -27.09 -8.09
N GLU A 143 -5.28 -26.42 -8.37
CA GLU A 143 -4.98 -25.86 -9.70
C GLU A 143 -4.73 -26.91 -10.78
N THR A 144 -4.43 -28.17 -10.46
CA THR A 144 -4.27 -29.26 -11.46
C THR A 144 -4.43 -30.62 -10.78
N GLY A 145 -4.95 -31.63 -11.47
CA GLY A 145 -5.05 -33.00 -10.95
C GLY A 145 -4.23 -34.02 -11.74
N GLY A 146 -4.07 -35.21 -11.16
CA GLY A 146 -3.40 -36.35 -11.77
C GLY A 146 -4.33 -37.27 -12.57
N ASP A 147 -5.64 -37.07 -12.45
CA ASP A 147 -6.66 -37.94 -13.02
C ASP A 147 -6.81 -37.69 -14.54
N TYR A 148 -6.72 -38.77 -15.30
CA TYR A 148 -6.83 -38.83 -16.75
C TYR A 148 -7.83 -39.91 -17.14
N PHE A 149 -8.64 -39.63 -18.16
CA PHE A 149 -9.38 -40.68 -18.85
C PHE A 149 -9.45 -40.39 -20.35
N ASP A 150 -9.51 -41.46 -21.17
CA ASP A 150 -9.71 -41.36 -22.61
C ASP A 150 -10.51 -42.56 -23.14
N PHE A 151 -11.17 -42.34 -24.27
CA PHE A 151 -12.00 -43.31 -24.97
C PHE A 151 -11.46 -43.50 -26.38
N PHE A 152 -11.12 -44.73 -26.75
CA PHE A 152 -10.65 -45.05 -28.10
C PHE A 152 -11.49 -46.18 -28.70
N PRO A 153 -11.93 -46.02 -29.97
CA PRO A 153 -12.60 -47.10 -30.67
C PRO A 153 -11.62 -48.26 -30.83
N CYS A 154 -12.09 -49.48 -30.55
CA CYS A 154 -11.38 -50.66 -30.97
C CYS A 154 -11.41 -50.70 -32.51
N GLY A 155 -10.30 -51.05 -33.17
CA GLY A 155 -10.16 -50.95 -34.63
C GLY A 155 -11.20 -51.76 -35.43
N GLU A 156 -11.12 -51.71 -36.77
CA GLU A 156 -12.14 -52.24 -37.71
C GLU A 156 -12.57 -53.71 -37.48
N ASP A 157 -11.77 -54.52 -36.78
CA ASP A 157 -12.03 -55.94 -36.49
C ASP A 157 -12.60 -56.22 -35.08
N CYS A 158 -12.98 -55.20 -34.31
CA CYS A 158 -13.36 -55.32 -32.90
C CYS A 158 -14.56 -54.42 -32.55
N GLU A 159 -15.72 -55.02 -32.22
CA GLU A 159 -16.83 -54.31 -31.58
C GLU A 159 -16.52 -54.13 -30.08
N GLY A 160 -15.80 -53.07 -29.75
CA GLY A 160 -15.44 -52.76 -28.36
C GLY A 160 -15.03 -51.31 -28.16
N LEU A 161 -15.14 -50.85 -26.91
CA LEU A 161 -14.64 -49.56 -26.49
C LEU A 161 -13.43 -49.75 -25.59
N GLY A 162 -12.30 -49.18 -25.98
CA GLY A 162 -11.16 -49.04 -25.11
C GLY A 162 -11.36 -47.85 -24.18
N VAL A 163 -11.30 -48.10 -22.88
CA VAL A 163 -11.37 -47.06 -21.85
C VAL A 163 -10.04 -47.07 -21.09
N VAL A 164 -9.38 -45.93 -21.01
CA VAL A 164 -8.22 -45.74 -20.13
C VAL A 164 -8.61 -44.79 -19.03
N VAL A 165 -8.24 -45.14 -17.80
CA VAL A 165 -8.29 -44.25 -16.64
C VAL A 165 -6.93 -44.36 -15.96
N GLY A 166 -6.28 -43.22 -15.74
CA GLY A 166 -4.98 -43.13 -15.09
C GLY A 166 -5.03 -42.13 -13.95
N ASP A 167 -4.41 -42.49 -12.83
CA ASP A 167 -4.12 -41.59 -11.72
C ASP A 167 -2.61 -41.39 -11.65
N VAL A 168 -2.15 -40.20 -12.00
CA VAL A 168 -0.72 -39.85 -11.94
C VAL A 168 -0.35 -39.56 -10.49
N THR A 169 0.59 -40.34 -9.94
CA THR A 169 1.12 -40.13 -8.60
C THR A 169 1.74 -38.74 -8.45
N GLY A 170 1.05 -37.86 -7.72
CA GLY A 170 1.45 -36.48 -7.48
C GLY A 170 0.26 -35.53 -7.54
N HIS A 171 0.52 -34.24 -7.34
CA HIS A 171 -0.45 -33.17 -7.56
C HIS A 171 0.30 -31.93 -8.04
N GLY A 172 -0.41 -30.99 -8.68
CA GLY A 172 0.25 -29.81 -9.25
C GLY A 172 0.74 -30.03 -10.69
N VAL A 173 1.46 -29.03 -11.22
CA VAL A 173 1.88 -28.93 -12.64
C VAL A 173 2.63 -30.16 -13.13
N ALA A 174 3.47 -30.77 -12.29
CA ALA A 174 4.29 -31.91 -12.70
C ALA A 174 3.44 -33.13 -13.08
N ALA A 175 2.37 -33.39 -12.32
CA ALA A 175 1.44 -34.48 -12.62
C ALA A 175 0.64 -34.18 -13.91
N ALA A 176 0.22 -32.92 -14.09
CA ALA A 176 -0.46 -32.48 -15.31
C ALA A 176 0.43 -32.64 -16.56
N LEU A 177 1.71 -32.27 -16.48
CA LEU A 177 2.65 -32.44 -17.59
C LEU A 177 2.85 -33.92 -17.94
N LEU A 178 2.98 -34.81 -16.94
CA LEU A 178 3.05 -36.25 -17.17
C LEU A 178 1.79 -36.80 -17.86
N MET A 179 0.61 -36.35 -17.43
CA MET A 179 -0.66 -36.71 -18.07
C MET A 179 -0.66 -36.33 -19.56
N THR A 180 -0.19 -35.13 -19.93
CA THR A 180 -0.14 -34.72 -21.34
C THR A 180 0.77 -35.57 -22.21
N THR A 181 1.79 -36.22 -21.63
CA THR A 181 2.70 -37.12 -22.38
C THR A 181 2.17 -38.56 -22.52
N ALA A 182 1.14 -38.93 -21.76
CA ALA A 182 0.56 -40.28 -21.77
C ALA A 182 -0.49 -40.50 -22.87
N ARG A 183 -0.87 -39.43 -23.57
CA ARG A 183 -1.76 -39.43 -24.73
C ARG A 183 -0.95 -39.39 -26.03
#